data_AF-A0A7V5UQK8-F1
#
_entry.id   AF-A0A7V5UQK8-F1
#
_cell.length_a   1.000
_cell.length_b   1.000
_cell.length_c   1.000
_cell.angle_alpha   90.00
_cell.angle_beta   90.00
_cell.angle_gamma   90.00
#
_symmetry.space_group_name_H-M   'P 1'
#
loop_
_entity.id
_entity.type
_entity.pdbx_description
1 polymer ?
#
loop_
_entity_poly.entity_id
_entity_poly.type
_entity_poly.pdbx_seq_one_letter_code
_entity_poly.pdbx_strand_id
1 'polypeptide(L)'
;TLTVRGEKTEQEEDKDREYLHRGIATRSFERRFQLADHVEVKGADLIDGMLHIDLVRNVPERLKPRTIEIGEGTPKQLEAAE
;
A
#
# COMPACT_ATOMS: atom_id res chain seq x y z
N THR A 1 0.92 -6.53 -3.85
CA THR A 1 -0.50 -6.45 -3.43
C THR A 1 -0.54 -6.68 -1.93
N LEU A 2 -1.42 -5.98 -1.21
CA LEU A 2 -1.62 -6.13 0.23
C LEU A 2 -2.88 -6.96 0.48
N THR A 3 -2.80 -7.99 1.32
CA THR A 3 -3.95 -8.82 1.68
C THR A 3 -4.22 -8.69 3.18
N VAL A 4 -5.45 -8.36 3.54
CA VAL A 4 -5.94 -8.24 4.91
C VAL A 4 -6.97 -9.34 5.15
N ARG A 5 -6.73 -10.19 6.15
CA ARG A 5 -7.63 -11.28 6.55
C ARG A 5 -8.02 -11.13 8.01
N GLY A 6 -9.27 -11.42 8.31
CA GLY A 6 -9.76 -11.52 9.67
C GLY A 6 -10.71 -12.71 9.80
N GLU A 7 -10.45 -13.54 10.80
CA GLU A 7 -11.29 -14.68 11.15
C GLU A 7 -11.49 -14.67 12.66
N LYS A 8 -12.71 -15.00 13.11
CA LYS A 8 -12.98 -15.24 14.52
C LYS A 8 -13.10 -16.74 14.71
N THR A 9 -12.13 -17.36 15.36
CA THR A 9 -12.24 -18.76 15.77
C THR A 9 -13.30 -18.86 16.84
N GLU A 10 -14.35 -19.65 16.60
CA GLU A 10 -15.38 -19.93 17.61
C GLU A 10 -14.70 -20.71 18.75
N GLN A 11 -14.62 -20.10 19.94
CA GLN A 11 -14.12 -20.78 21.13
C GLN A 11 -15.17 -21.78 21.62
N GLU A 12 -14.75 -22.88 22.23
CA GLU A 12 -15.66 -23.92 22.73
C GLU A 12 -16.72 -23.35 23.71
N GLU A 13 -16.39 -22.28 24.44
CA GLU A 13 -17.33 -21.56 25.32
C GLU A 13 -18.49 -20.85 24.59
N ASP A 14 -18.37 -20.51 23.30
CA ASP A 14 -19.44 -19.88 22.52
C ASP A 14 -20.50 -20.90 22.06
N LYS A 15 -20.23 -22.21 22.14
CA LYS A 15 -21.18 -23.26 21.77
C LYS A 15 -22.27 -23.50 22.82
N ASP A 16 -21.97 -23.23 24.09
CA ASP A 16 -22.91 -23.42 25.21
C ASP A 16 -23.65 -22.13 25.61
N ARG A 17 -23.40 -21.01 24.91
CA ARG A 17 -24.03 -19.71 25.20
C ARG A 17 -25.22 -19.48 24.29
N GLU A 18 -26.41 -19.48 24.88
CA GLU A 18 -27.65 -19.17 24.18
C GLU A 18 -27.88 -17.64 24.17
N TYR A 19 -27.75 -17.02 22.99
CA TYR A 19 -27.92 -15.59 22.81
C TYR A 19 -29.38 -15.27 22.44
N LEU A 20 -30.06 -14.39 23.19
CA LEU A 20 -31.42 -13.92 22.85
C LEU A 20 -31.45 -13.16 21.51
N HIS A 21 -30.42 -12.37 21.21
CA HIS A 21 -30.24 -11.72 19.92
C HIS A 21 -28.76 -11.39 19.66
N ARG A 22 -28.26 -11.75 18.47
CA ARG A 22 -26.91 -11.44 18.02
C ARG A 22 -26.97 -10.49 16.83
N GLY A 23 -26.86 -9.18 17.11
CA GLY A 23 -27.02 -8.13 16.10
C GLY A 23 -25.87 -8.04 15.08
N ILE A 24 -24.70 -8.63 15.36
CA ILE A 24 -23.53 -8.57 14.48
C ILE A 24 -22.93 -9.97 14.30
N ALA A 25 -22.94 -10.44 13.05
CA ALA A 25 -22.31 -11.70 12.66
C ALA A 25 -20.78 -11.54 12.56
N THR A 26 -20.03 -12.47 13.15
CA THR A 26 -18.55 -12.47 13.12
C THR A 26 -18.05 -13.30 11.95
N ARG A 27 -18.41 -12.89 10.74
CA ARG A 27 -18.00 -13.56 9.50
C ARG A 27 -16.52 -13.34 9.22
N SER A 28 -15.83 -14.38 8.76
CA SER A 28 -14.49 -14.25 8.22
C SER A 28 -14.49 -13.37 6.97
N PHE A 29 -13.42 -12.61 6.77
CA PHE A 29 -13.25 -11.75 5.62
C PHE A 29 -11.82 -11.77 5.10
N GLU A 30 -11.71 -11.55 3.79
CA GLU A 30 -10.44 -11.25 3.12
C GLU A 30 -10.65 -10.04 2.20
N ARG A 31 -9.71 -9.10 2.25
CA ARG A 31 -9.66 -7.94 1.37
C ARG A 31 -8.27 -7.84 0.76
N ARG A 32 -8.23 -7.68 -0.56
CA ARG A 32 -6.98 -7.49 -1.31
C ARG A 32 -6.94 -6.08 -1.87
N PHE A 33 -5.82 -5.41 -1.65
CA PHE A 33 -5.55 -4.06 -2.11
C PHE A 33 -4.37 -4.10 -3.06
N GLN A 34 -4.49 -3.41 -4.19
CA GLN A 34 -3.36 -3.20 -5.08
C GLN A 34 -2.61 -1.96 -4.62
N LEU A 35 -1.35 -2.14 -4.21
CA LEU A 35 -0.49 -1.02 -3.86
C LEU A 35 0.02 -0.36 -5.13
N ALA A 36 0.12 0.96 -5.13
CA ALA A 36 0.73 1.70 -6.21
C ALA A 36 2.25 1.49 -6.24
N ASP A 37 2.87 1.90 -7.34
CA ASP A 37 4.33 1.85 -7.46
C ASP A 37 5.00 2.66 -6.36
N HIS A 38 6.07 2.10 -5.80
CA HIS A 38 6.85 2.70 -4.72
C HIS A 38 6.11 2.89 -3.39
N VAL A 39 4.98 2.19 -3.18
CA VAL A 39 4.30 2.16 -1.88
C VAL A 39 4.77 0.94 -1.08
N GLU A 40 5.22 1.18 0.16
CA GLU A 40 5.69 0.16 1.09
C GLU A 40 4.89 0.22 2.39
N VAL A 41 4.65 -0.94 3.02
CA VAL A 41 4.00 -1.03 4.32
C VAL A 41 5.06 -0.78 5.41
N LYS A 42 4.79 0.15 6.33
CA LYS A 42 5.68 0.44 7.47
C LYS A 42 5.22 -0.13 8.79
N GLY A 43 3.91 -0.26 8.99
CA GLY A 43 3.34 -0.67 10.26
C GLY A 43 1.90 -1.14 10.11
N ALA A 44 1.42 -1.84 11.13
CA ALA A 44 0.02 -2.20 11.26
C ALA A 44 -0.33 -2.34 12.74
N ASP A 45 -1.37 -1.62 13.17
CA ASP A 45 -1.80 -1.54 14.56
C ASP A 45 -3.32 -1.77 14.66
N LEU A 46 -3.75 -2.53 15.67
CA LEU A 46 -5.17 -2.78 15.95
C LEU A 46 -5.56 -2.07 17.24
N ILE A 47 -6.36 -1.01 17.12
CA ILE A 47 -6.78 -0.16 18.25
C ILE A 47 -8.29 0.00 18.19
N ASP A 48 -8.97 -0.20 19.32
CA ASP A 48 -10.43 -0.07 19.44
C ASP A 48 -11.25 -0.87 18.40
N GLY A 49 -10.71 -2.02 17.97
CA GLY A 49 -11.33 -2.88 16.96
C GLY A 49 -11.13 -2.42 15.50
N MET A 50 -10.28 -1.41 15.28
CA MET A 50 -9.91 -0.92 13.94
C MET A 50 -8.45 -1.22 13.61
N LEU A 51 -8.24 -1.86 12.46
CA LEU A 51 -6.90 -2.14 11.94
C LEU A 51 -6.40 -0.93 11.13
N HIS A 52 -5.41 -0.24 11.66
CA HIS A 52 -4.63 0.78 10.97
C HIS A 52 -3.45 0.13 10.25
N ILE A 53 -3.20 0.53 9.01
CA ILE A 53 -2.06 0.05 8.21
C ILE A 53 -1.34 1.28 7.67
N ASP A 54 -0.08 1.45 8.07
CA ASP A 54 0.74 2.58 7.64
C ASP A 54 1.43 2.28 6.31
N LEU A 55 1.18 3.13 5.33
CA LEU A 55 1.75 3.05 4.00
C LEU A 55 2.62 4.29 3.75
N VAL A 56 3.83 4.07 3.23
CA VAL A 56 4.72 5.16 2.80
C VAL A 56 4.99 5.06 1.32
N ARG A 57 5.15 6.21 0.67
CA ARG A 57 5.57 6.29 -0.72
C ARG A 57 7.05 6.68 -0.79
N ASN A 58 7.90 5.77 -1.26
CA ASN A 58 9.34 5.99 -1.40
C ASN A 58 9.72 6.26 -2.87
N VAL A 59 9.55 7.51 -3.33
CA VAL A 59 9.85 7.86 -4.74
C VAL A 59 11.37 7.89 -4.96
N PRO A 60 11.92 7.05 -5.85
CA PRO A 60 13.35 7.09 -6.18
C PRO A 60 13.81 8.48 -6.61
N GLU A 61 15.00 8.90 -6.16
CA GLU A 61 15.56 10.20 -6.53
C GLU A 61 15.77 10.39 -8.03
N ARG A 62 15.91 9.29 -8.78
CA ARG A 62 16.01 9.29 -10.25
C ARG A 62 14.75 9.78 -10.96
N LEU A 63 13.60 9.78 -10.28
CA LEU A 63 12.35 10.34 -10.77
C LEU A 63 12.15 11.81 -10.32
N LYS A 64 13.05 12.36 -9.50
CA LYS A 64 13.03 13.79 -9.21
C LYS A 64 13.36 14.53 -10.52
N PRO A 65 12.59 15.56 -10.89
CA PRO A 65 12.89 16.37 -12.06
C PRO A 65 14.30 16.95 -11.91
N ARG A 66 15.16 16.70 -12.90
CA ARG A 66 16.51 17.27 -12.95
C ARG A 66 16.45 18.54 -13.79
N THR A 67 16.90 19.64 -13.23
CA THR A 67 17.21 20.85 -14.01
C THR A 67 18.41 20.54 -14.90
N ILE A 68 18.26 20.73 -16.20
CA ILE A 68 19.35 20.63 -17.17
C ILE A 68 19.74 22.06 -17.52
N GLU A 69 20.97 22.45 -17.18
CA GLU A 69 21.54 23.73 -17.58
C GLU A 69 21.67 23.76 -19.11
N ILE A 70 21.16 24.81 -19.76
CA ILE A 70 21.35 25.02 -21.20
C ILE A 70 22.76 25.58 -21.41
N GLY A 71 23.66 24.78 -21.96
CA GLY A 71 25.00 25.25 -22.34
C GLY A 71 24.98 26.03 -23.65
N GLU A 72 25.80 27.08 -23.73
CA GLU A 72 26.12 27.74 -25.00
C GLU A 72 27.04 26.84 -25.82
N GLY A 73 26.44 25.87 -26.53
CA GLY A 73 27.18 25.06 -27.49
C GLY A 73 27.58 25.91 -28.69
N THR A 74 28.88 26.08 -28.92
CA THR A 74 29.36 26.52 -30.24
C THR A 74 28.84 25.53 -31.27
N PRO A 75 28.14 25.98 -32.33
CA PRO A 75 27.61 25.07 -33.33
C PRO A 75 28.76 24.34 -34.00
N LYS A 76 28.89 23.02 -33.74
CA LYS A 76 29.74 22.16 -34.56
C LYS A 76 29.10 22.11 -35.93
N GLN A 77 29.68 22.85 -36.87
CA GLN A 77 29.38 22.72 -38.29
C GLN A 77 29.68 21.26 -38.67
N LEU A 78 28.63 20.54 -39.04
CA LEU A 78 28.74 19.23 -39.66
C LEU A 78 29.24 19.49 -41.09
N GLU A 79 30.54 19.31 -41.31
CA GLU A 79 31.09 19.24 -42.67
C GLU A 79 30.43 18.03 -43.36
N ALA A 80 29.65 18.32 -44.40
CA ALA A 80 29.18 17.31 -45.33
C ALA A 80 30.40 16.82 -46.12
N ALA A 81 30.79 15.57 -45.88
CA ALA A 81 31.76 14.87 -46.72
C ALA A 81 31.12 14.57 -48.09
N GLU A 82 31.77 15.05 -49.14
CA GLU A 82 31.53 14.72 -50.56
C GLU A 82 32.00 13.29 -50.87
#